data_AF-A0AAJ4NMV6-F1
#
_entry.id   AF-A0AAJ4NMV6-F1
#
_cell.length_a   1.000
_cell.length_b   1.000
_cell.length_c   1.000
_cell.angle_alpha   90.00
_cell.angle_beta   90.00
_cell.angle_gamma   90.00
#
_symmetry.space_group_name_H-M   'P 1'
#
loop_
_entity.id
_entity.type
_entity.pdbx_description
1 polymer ?
#
loop_
_entity_poly.entity_id
_entity_poly.type
_entity_poly.pdbx_seq_one_letter_code
_entity_poly.pdbx_strand_id
1 'polypeptide(L)'
;MNIPEPVFTPVLDATSSDAILIEGHINWNRKDERQVCNDRYASRLRKLQMYVLQEKPDYAAINQLLESEISYIENQAVAQWIVNMN
;
A
#
# COMPACT_ATOMS: atom_id res chain seq x y z
N MET A 1 47.96 28.82 12.52
CA MET A 1 47.16 28.01 11.57
C MET A 1 45.70 28.35 11.87
N ASN A 2 44.99 29.05 10.98
CA ASN A 2 43.58 29.40 11.18
C ASN A 2 42.72 28.22 10.70
N ILE A 3 42.11 27.50 11.65
CA ILE A 3 41.14 26.46 11.34
C ILE A 3 39.82 27.17 11.02
N PRO A 4 39.24 27.02 9.81
CA PRO A 4 37.96 27.63 9.50
C PRO A 4 36.89 27.04 10.41
N GLU A 5 36.03 27.90 10.94
CA GLU A 5 34.91 27.46 11.79
C GLU A 5 34.00 26.51 11.00
N PRO A 6 33.51 25.43 11.63
CA PRO A 6 32.59 24.50 10.99
C PRO A 6 31.30 25.23 10.61
N VAL A 7 31.03 25.31 9.31
CA VAL A 7 29.75 25.81 8.80
C VAL A 7 28.72 24.71 9.00
N PHE A 8 27.80 24.93 9.93
CA PHE A 8 26.61 24.09 10.08
C PHE A 8 25.71 24.28 8.86
N THR A 9 25.58 23.27 8.02
CA THR A 9 24.53 23.21 6.99
C THR A 9 23.17 23.11 7.69
N PRO A 10 22.16 23.91 7.28
CA PRO A 10 20.91 24.00 8.02
C PRO A 10 20.18 22.66 8.03
N VAL A 11 19.56 22.39 9.17
CA VAL A 11 18.48 21.42 9.32
C VAL A 11 17.45 21.63 8.20
N LEU A 12 16.97 20.53 7.60
CA LEU A 12 15.82 20.55 6.70
C LEU A 12 14.64 21.22 7.42
N ASP A 13 14.43 22.50 7.12
CA ASP A 13 13.29 23.26 7.61
C ASP A 13 12.04 22.65 6.95
N ALA A 14 11.18 22.04 7.75
CA ALA A 14 9.92 21.44 7.31
C ALA A 14 8.96 22.46 6.69
N THR A 15 9.27 23.77 6.79
CA THR A 15 8.53 24.85 6.13
C THR A 15 9.15 25.29 4.81
N SER A 16 10.32 24.76 4.43
CA SER A 16 10.92 25.04 3.12
C SER A 16 10.01 24.53 2.00
N SER A 17 9.96 25.28 0.89
CA SER A 17 9.19 24.90 -0.29
C SER A 17 9.52 23.48 -0.75
N ASP A 18 10.78 23.08 -0.65
CA ASP A 18 11.24 21.74 -1.03
C ASP A 18 10.70 20.64 -0.09
N ALA A 19 10.66 20.89 1.22
CA ALA A 19 10.07 19.96 2.19
C ALA A 19 8.56 19.76 1.95
N ILE A 20 7.83 20.84 1.68
CA ILE A 20 6.39 20.81 1.38
C ILE A 20 6.12 20.03 0.07
N LEU A 21 6.94 20.26 -0.97
CA LEU A 21 6.81 19.54 -2.23
C LEU A 21 7.08 18.04 -2.05
N ILE A 22 8.14 17.67 -1.34
CA ILE A 22 8.48 16.27 -1.06
C ILE A 22 7.34 15.59 -0.29
N GLU A 23 6.80 16.24 0.75
CA GLU A 23 5.65 15.69 1.49
C GLU A 23 4.41 15.50 0.60
N GLY A 24 4.12 16.47 -0.28
CA GLY A 24 3.05 16.37 -1.26
C GLY A 24 3.21 15.15 -2.18
N HIS A 25 4.42 14.92 -2.70
CA HIS A 25 4.72 13.76 -3.54
C HIS A 25 4.60 12.43 -2.78
N ILE A 26 5.08 12.36 -1.53
CA ILE A 26 4.96 11.16 -0.70
C ILE A 26 3.48 10.83 -0.44
N ASN A 27 2.67 11.83 -0.09
CA ASN A 27 1.25 11.63 0.18
C ASN A 27 0.49 11.22 -1.08
N TRP A 28 0.82 11.79 -2.23
CA TRP A 28 0.24 11.39 -3.51
C TRP A 28 0.59 9.93 -3.85
N ASN A 29 1.87 9.54 -3.77
CA ASN A 29 2.31 8.16 -4.02
C ASN A 29 1.60 7.17 -3.10
N ARG A 30 1.54 7.46 -1.79
CA ARG A 30 0.82 6.59 -0.83
C ARG A 30 -0.66 6.44 -1.16
N LYS A 31 -1.30 7.50 -1.66
CA LYS A 31 -2.71 7.45 -2.06
C LYS A 31 -2.89 6.63 -3.33
N ASP A 32 -2.00 6.82 -4.31
CA ASP A 32 -2.00 6.05 -5.56
C ASP A 32 -1.80 4.54 -5.28
N GLU A 33 -0.81 4.19 -4.46
CA GLU A 33 -0.56 2.80 -4.03
C GLU A 33 -1.79 2.18 -3.36
N ARG A 34 -2.46 2.91 -2.45
CA ARG A 34 -3.70 2.45 -1.81
C ARG A 34 -4.81 2.24 -2.83
N GLN A 35 -4.95 3.15 -3.79
CA GLN A 35 -5.97 3.04 -4.84
C GLN A 35 -5.72 1.81 -5.72
N VAL A 36 -4.49 1.61 -6.20
CA VAL A 36 -4.10 0.44 -6.99
C VAL A 36 -4.36 -0.87 -6.22
N CYS A 37 -4.05 -0.88 -4.93
CA CYS A 37 -4.31 -2.02 -4.05
C CYS A 37 -5.81 -2.32 -3.94
N ASN A 38 -6.63 -1.29 -3.68
CA ASN A 38 -8.08 -1.42 -3.61
C ASN A 38 -8.70 -1.90 -4.93
N ASP A 39 -8.24 -1.36 -6.06
CA ASP A 39 -8.72 -1.76 -7.39
C ASP A 39 -8.41 -3.24 -7.68
N ARG A 40 -7.23 -3.71 -7.27
CA ARG A 40 -6.85 -5.12 -7.35
C ARG A 40 -7.78 -6.00 -6.52
N TYR A 41 -8.07 -5.64 -5.27
CA TYR A 41 -8.99 -6.41 -4.42
C TYR A 41 -10.42 -6.41 -4.97
N ALA A 42 -10.92 -5.25 -5.42
CA ALA A 42 -12.24 -5.15 -6.03
C ALA A 42 -12.35 -6.01 -7.29
N SER A 43 -11.30 -6.06 -8.13
CA SER A 43 -11.27 -6.94 -9.31
C SER A 43 -11.35 -8.43 -8.93
N ARG A 44 -10.66 -8.84 -7.86
CA ARG A 44 -10.68 -10.24 -7.40
C ARG A 44 -12.06 -10.64 -6.85
N LEU A 45 -12.66 -9.78 -6.02
CA LEU A 45 -14.01 -9.99 -5.49
C LEU A 45 -15.06 -10.07 -6.60
N ARG A 46 -14.97 -9.23 -7.64
CA ARG A 46 -15.87 -9.33 -8.82
C ARG A 46 -15.71 -10.66 -9.55
N LYS A 47 -14.49 -11.19 -9.67
CA LYS A 47 -14.25 -12.50 -10.28
C LYS A 47 -14.89 -13.62 -9.47
N LEU A 48 -14.74 -13.60 -8.14
CA LEU A 48 -15.41 -14.55 -7.25
C LEU A 48 -16.93 -14.43 -7.34
N GLN A 49 -17.46 -13.21 -7.34
CA GLN A 49 -18.90 -12.98 -7.52
C GLN A 49 -19.41 -13.59 -8.83
N MET A 50 -18.69 -13.39 -9.94
CA MET A 50 -19.07 -13.95 -11.23
C MET A 50 -19.04 -15.48 -11.22
N TYR A 51 -18.03 -16.08 -10.60
CA TYR A 51 -17.96 -17.52 -10.41
C TYR A 51 -19.16 -18.06 -9.63
N VAL A 52 -19.53 -17.41 -8.51
CA VAL A 52 -20.69 -17.82 -7.70
C VAL A 52 -21.99 -17.75 -8.50
N LEU A 53 -22.18 -16.72 -9.32
CA LEU A 53 -23.37 -16.58 -10.15
C LEU A 53 -23.45 -17.63 -11.27
N GLN A 54 -22.31 -17.98 -11.87
CA GLN A 54 -22.23 -18.91 -13.00
C GLN A 54 -22.33 -20.36 -12.56
N GLU A 55 -21.49 -20.76 -11.60
CA GLU A 55 -21.34 -22.16 -11.20
C GLU A 55 -22.34 -22.57 -10.10
N LYS A 56 -22.99 -21.59 -9.46
CA LYS A 56 -23.94 -21.79 -8.35
C LYS A 56 -23.43 -22.81 -7.32
N PRO A 57 -22.18 -22.66 -6.83
CA PRO A 57 -21.61 -23.57 -5.85
C PRO A 57 -22.44 -23.57 -4.56
N ASP A 58 -22.35 -24.65 -3.78
CA ASP A 58 -22.99 -24.70 -2.47
C ASP A 58 -22.36 -23.71 -1.48
N TYR A 59 -23.04 -23.50 -0.35
CA TYR A 59 -22.61 -22.54 0.67
C TYR A 59 -21.26 -22.91 1.29
N ALA A 60 -20.88 -24.18 1.33
CA ALA A 60 -19.60 -24.61 1.90
C ALA A 60 -18.45 -24.23 0.96
N ALA A 61 -18.62 -24.45 -0.34
CA ALA A 61 -17.67 -24.03 -1.37
C ALA A 61 -17.54 -22.51 -1.44
N ILE A 62 -18.65 -21.76 -1.31
CA ILE A 62 -18.62 -20.29 -1.21
C ILE A 62 -17.81 -19.85 0.01
N ASN A 63 -18.04 -20.46 1.17
CA ASN A 63 -17.32 -20.13 2.40
C ASN A 63 -15.80 -20.38 2.26
N GLN A 64 -15.40 -21.52 1.69
CA GLN A 64 -13.98 -21.81 1.44
C GLN A 64 -13.32 -20.82 0.48
N LEU A 65 -14.03 -20.39 -0.57
CA LEU A 65 -13.53 -19.39 -1.51
C LEU A 65 -13.32 -18.03 -0.84
N LEU A 66 -14.26 -17.61 0.02
CA LEU A 66 -14.14 -16.37 0.78
C LEU A 66 -12.97 -16.44 1.77
N GLU A 67 -12.85 -17.52 2.53
CA GLU A 67 -11.74 -17.72 3.49
C GLU A 67 -10.38 -17.73 2.80
N SER A 68 -10.28 -18.35 1.63
CA SER A 68 -9.05 -18.30 0.82
C SER A 68 -8.71 -16.88 0.37
N GLU A 69 -9.72 -16.07 0.05
CA GLU A 69 -9.51 -14.68 -0.37
C GLU A 69 -9.08 -13.80 0.80
N ILE A 70 -9.74 -13.93 1.95
CA ILE A 70 -9.38 -13.26 3.20
C ILE A 70 -7.93 -13.59 3.56
N SER A 71 -7.59 -14.88 3.59
CA SER A 71 -6.23 -15.35 3.88
C SER A 71 -5.20 -14.76 2.90
N TYR A 72 -5.52 -14.66 1.61
CA TYR A 72 -4.63 -14.05 0.63
C TYR A 72 -4.40 -12.56 0.89
N ILE A 73 -5.47 -11.82 1.23
CA ILE A 73 -5.41 -10.39 1.54
C ILE A 73 -4.56 -10.14 2.80
N GLU A 74 -4.80 -10.91 3.86
CA GLU A 74 -4.04 -10.81 5.12
C GLU A 74 -2.55 -11.10 4.92
N ASN A 75 -2.22 -12.15 4.15
CA ASN A 75 -0.83 -12.51 3.87
C ASN A 75 -0.13 -11.51 2.93
N GLN A 76 -0.84 -10.90 1.98
CA GLN A 76 -0.32 -9.80 1.17
C GLN A 76 0.00 -8.57 2.02
N ALA A 77 -0.83 -8.29 3.04
CA ALA A 77 -0.56 -7.23 4.00
C ALA A 77 0.78 -7.50 4.71
N VAL A 78 0.99 -8.70 5.25
CA VAL A 78 2.25 -9.06 5.94
C VAL A 78 3.48 -8.96 5.01
N ALA A 79 3.37 -9.41 3.77
CA ALA A 79 4.47 -9.35 2.81
C ALA A 79 4.87 -7.91 2.43
N GLN A 80 3.89 -6.99 2.30
CA GLN A 80 4.18 -5.57 2.04
C GLN A 80 4.89 -4.88 3.21
N TRP A 81 4.61 -5.26 4.46
CA TRP A 81 5.30 -4.71 5.62
C TRP A 81 6.78 -5.13 5.67
N ILE A 82 7.11 -6.35 5.27
CA ILE A 82 8.49 -6.87 5.30
C ILE A 82 9.35 -6.24 4.19
N VAL A 83 8.79 -6.01 2.99
CA VAL A 83 9.51 -5.37 1.88
C VAL A 83 9.83 -3.90 2.17
N ASN A 84 8.96 -3.19 2.90
CA ASN A 84 9.17 -1.78 3.24
C ASN A 84 10.11 -1.55 4.45
N MET A 85 10.68 -2.61 5.03
CA MET A 85 11.63 -2.54 6.15
C MET A 85 13.09 -2.84 5.76
N ASN A 86 13.36 -3.20 4.50
CA ASN A 86 14.71 -3.40 3.94
C ASN A 86 15.04 -2.32 2.90
#